data_AF-A0A840HE80-F1
#
_entry.id   AF-A0A840HE80-F1
#
_cell.length_a   1.000
_cell.length_b   1.000
_cell.length_c   1.000
_cell.angle_alpha   90.00
_cell.angle_beta   90.00
_cell.angle_gamma   90.00
#
_symmetry.space_group_name_H-M   'P 1'
#
loop_
_entity.id
_entity.type
_entity.pdbx_description
1 polymer ?
#
loop_
_entity_poly.entity_id
_entity_poly.type
_entity_poly.pdbx_seq_one_letter_code
_entity_poly.pdbx_strand_id
1 'polypeptide(L)'
;MSRLVYVCRFDIHSAEAESFVLKEYKRWIERHYNTKSLLDNFTVNFDNPELDLTLLPAGHGISVETLCADEGTVRTISWSYPAENDVTLLWRNDVRIGSFDGSVALEHTIAIGSVDFKIAPAKIDVGSPRVIRRICSGQTVRVGDMNVRATPYQLNIDGIEQFIDLLESPLRKLPLVFVSPYTTDERNAINTARMSAALAGVAVVVEATSAEVTWEIAEKLGRTLSCFDGAVRIYWPGFSANDGPREHPLYLADRIVAAGPYVASTSIERALFSVATFRFVPDPRMNAIVRAGQRNLRVEKIEEQKAGAGVDWEQYAIELDTELTSAKSRLTELEAENENLRANQKVFFTARDEEAAEELYPNQPRRTPDSNKDAVAFAQNDFENLVILRTALQSAEASPFRRPQEIYDALGDLNFVARDWREQRKAKGSGGDLRQHLVNRGWGKRCSLQISETTRSKYRNDYTFEYNNEKKLFEPHITIGSGDPNMCASIHFLLDHDTGMIVVAHVGRHLPNTKT
;
A
#
# COMPACT_ATOMS: atom_id res chain seq x y z
N MET A 1 6.56 -20.62 16.72
CA MET A 1 5.65 -20.37 15.58
C MET A 1 6.40 -19.62 14.48
N SER A 2 6.14 -19.96 13.22
CA SER A 2 6.68 -19.22 12.08
C SER A 2 5.73 -18.09 11.67
N ARG A 3 6.26 -16.91 11.41
CA ARG A 3 5.51 -15.74 10.96
C ARG A 3 5.59 -15.62 9.44
N LEU A 4 4.45 -15.52 8.76
CA LEU A 4 4.43 -15.15 7.33
C LEU A 4 4.91 -13.72 7.15
N VAL A 5 5.81 -13.53 6.19
CA VAL A 5 6.44 -12.23 5.89
C VAL A 5 6.32 -11.82 4.43
N TYR A 6 6.07 -12.77 3.53
CA TYR A 6 5.78 -12.49 2.12
C TYR A 6 4.77 -13.51 1.59
N VAL A 7 3.92 -13.06 0.68
CA VAL A 7 3.03 -13.92 -0.06
C VAL A 7 2.68 -13.32 -1.41
N CYS A 8 2.63 -14.15 -2.45
CA CYS A 8 2.03 -13.80 -3.72
C CYS A 8 1.22 -14.97 -4.29
N ARG A 9 0.21 -14.64 -5.10
CA ARG A 9 -0.57 -15.58 -5.88
C ARG A 9 -0.92 -14.96 -7.23
N PHE A 10 -0.71 -15.68 -8.31
CA PHE A 10 -1.03 -15.22 -9.66
C PHE A 10 -1.16 -16.36 -10.66
N ASP A 11 -1.80 -16.06 -11.80
CA ASP A 11 -1.98 -16.96 -12.93
C ASP A 11 -1.05 -16.59 -14.10
N ILE A 12 -0.63 -17.61 -14.84
CA ILE A 12 0.14 -17.49 -16.08
C ILE A 12 -0.60 -18.29 -17.16
N HIS A 13 -0.98 -17.62 -18.24
CA HIS A 13 -1.68 -18.22 -19.37
C HIS A 13 -0.70 -18.46 -20.52
N SER A 14 -0.01 -19.59 -20.49
CA SER A 14 0.90 -20.03 -21.54
C SER A 14 1.06 -21.55 -21.49
N ALA A 15 1.14 -22.20 -22.65
CA ALA A 15 1.34 -23.65 -22.74
C ALA A 15 2.67 -24.11 -22.12
N GLU A 16 3.66 -23.22 -22.05
CA GLU A 16 5.00 -23.50 -21.52
C GLU A 16 5.16 -22.98 -20.07
N ALA A 17 4.09 -22.45 -19.47
CA ALA A 17 4.15 -21.76 -18.18
C ALA A 17 4.70 -22.65 -17.06
N GLU A 18 4.25 -23.90 -16.97
CA GLU A 18 4.67 -24.82 -15.90
C GLU A 18 6.18 -25.09 -15.99
N SER A 19 6.65 -25.49 -17.18
CA SER A 19 8.06 -25.79 -17.42
C SER A 19 8.95 -24.57 -17.11
N PHE A 20 8.50 -23.38 -17.51
CA PHE A 20 9.21 -22.14 -17.23
C PHE A 20 9.29 -21.85 -15.71
N VAL A 21 8.16 -21.95 -14.99
CA VAL A 21 8.10 -21.71 -13.55
C VAL A 21 9.00 -22.69 -12.78
N LEU A 22 8.88 -23.98 -13.07
CA LEU A 22 9.71 -25.02 -12.45
C LEU A 22 11.20 -24.77 -12.70
N LYS A 23 11.57 -24.41 -13.93
CA LYS A 23 12.95 -24.09 -14.28
C LYS A 23 13.49 -22.89 -13.49
N GLU A 24 12.71 -21.84 -13.29
CA GLU A 24 13.15 -20.69 -12.50
C GLU A 24 13.26 -21.02 -11.00
N TYR A 25 12.36 -21.83 -10.43
CA TYR A 25 12.50 -22.31 -9.05
C TYR A 25 13.70 -23.23 -8.87
N LYS A 26 13.90 -24.18 -9.78
CA LYS A 26 15.08 -25.07 -9.81
C LYS A 26 16.35 -24.24 -9.79
N ARG A 27 16.49 -23.30 -10.74
CA ARG A 27 17.64 -22.41 -10.82
C ARG A 27 17.84 -21.58 -9.56
N TRP A 28 16.76 -21.11 -8.93
CA TRP A 28 16.85 -20.30 -7.72
C TRP A 28 17.38 -21.09 -6.52
N ILE A 29 16.87 -22.30 -6.31
CA ILE A 29 17.30 -23.21 -5.25
C ILE A 29 18.74 -23.68 -5.51
N GLU A 30 19.06 -24.14 -6.72
CA GLU A 30 20.41 -24.58 -7.07
C GLU A 30 21.44 -23.46 -6.90
N ARG A 31 21.09 -22.24 -7.30
CA ARG A 31 21.95 -21.09 -7.10
C ARG A 31 22.21 -20.83 -5.62
N HIS A 32 21.21 -20.98 -4.75
CA HIS A 32 21.39 -20.78 -3.31
C HIS A 32 22.48 -21.69 -2.75
N TYR A 33 22.49 -22.97 -3.11
CA TYR A 33 23.49 -23.92 -2.61
C TYR A 33 24.86 -23.76 -3.30
N ASN A 34 24.87 -23.62 -4.63
CA ASN A 34 26.11 -23.58 -5.42
C ASN A 34 26.88 -22.27 -5.26
N THR A 35 26.22 -21.11 -5.33
CA THR A 35 26.94 -19.82 -5.28
C THR A 35 27.43 -19.44 -3.89
N LYS A 36 26.96 -20.14 -2.85
CA LYS A 36 27.41 -19.96 -1.47
C LYS A 36 28.46 -20.98 -1.05
N SER A 37 28.93 -21.82 -1.98
CA SER A 37 29.86 -22.93 -1.71
C SER A 37 29.38 -23.84 -0.58
N LEU A 38 28.05 -23.97 -0.42
CA LEU A 38 27.47 -24.88 0.57
C LEU A 38 27.56 -26.32 0.09
N LEU A 39 27.42 -26.52 -1.22
CA LEU A 39 27.51 -27.80 -1.91
C LEU A 39 28.12 -27.58 -3.29
N ASP A 40 28.90 -28.56 -3.78
CA ASP A 40 29.50 -28.54 -5.11
C ASP A 40 28.53 -29.17 -6.13
N ASN A 41 28.18 -28.41 -7.18
CA ASN A 41 27.31 -28.86 -8.29
C ASN A 41 25.96 -29.46 -7.84
N PHE A 42 25.38 -28.91 -6.79
CA PHE A 42 24.05 -29.29 -6.32
C PHE A 42 23.00 -29.08 -7.42
N THR A 43 22.22 -30.12 -7.68
CA THR A 43 21.08 -30.08 -8.61
C THR A 43 19.85 -30.65 -7.93
N VAL A 44 18.69 -30.04 -8.21
CA VAL A 44 17.41 -30.51 -7.69
C VAL A 44 16.60 -31.13 -8.81
N ASN A 45 16.01 -32.30 -8.54
CA ASN A 45 15.04 -32.93 -9.42
C ASN A 45 13.65 -32.84 -8.80
N PHE A 46 12.77 -32.05 -9.39
CA PHE A 46 11.38 -31.91 -8.91
C PHE A 46 10.47 -33.05 -9.37
N ASP A 47 10.94 -33.93 -10.25
CA ASP A 47 10.21 -35.12 -10.70
C ASP A 47 10.48 -36.34 -9.82
N ASN A 48 11.46 -36.27 -8.92
CA ASN A 48 11.76 -37.34 -7.98
C ASN A 48 11.34 -36.93 -6.54
N PRO A 49 10.33 -37.57 -5.95
CA PRO A 49 9.88 -37.28 -4.59
C PRO A 49 10.91 -37.70 -3.52
N GLU A 50 11.76 -38.69 -3.80
CA GLU A 50 12.86 -39.10 -2.93
C GLU A 50 14.10 -38.26 -3.21
N LEU A 51 14.04 -37.00 -2.80
CA LEU A 51 15.23 -36.16 -2.72
C LEU A 51 16.12 -36.71 -1.61
N ASP A 52 17.38 -37.04 -1.94
CA ASP A 52 18.35 -37.47 -0.94
C ASP A 52 18.71 -36.29 -0.01
N LEU A 53 17.97 -36.21 1.09
CA LEU A 53 18.12 -35.19 2.13
C LEU A 53 19.48 -35.25 2.83
N THR A 54 20.21 -36.37 2.72
CA THR A 54 21.52 -36.53 3.36
C THR A 54 22.59 -35.61 2.75
N LEU A 55 22.35 -35.09 1.55
CA LEU A 55 23.23 -34.16 0.86
C LEU A 55 23.05 -32.70 1.31
N LEU A 56 22.04 -32.37 2.10
CA LEU A 56 21.78 -30.99 2.51
C LEU A 56 22.53 -30.61 3.79
N PRO A 57 23.00 -29.35 3.93
CA PRO A 57 23.58 -28.87 5.18
C PRO A 57 22.59 -28.97 6.35
N ALA A 58 23.11 -29.11 7.57
CA ALA A 58 22.29 -29.19 8.77
C ALA A 58 21.30 -28.02 8.90
N GLY A 59 20.03 -28.33 9.21
CA GLY A 59 18.96 -27.34 9.33
C GLY A 59 18.34 -26.88 8.00
N HIS A 60 18.84 -27.35 6.86
CA HIS A 60 18.18 -27.18 5.57
C HIS A 60 17.20 -28.33 5.30
N GLY A 61 16.17 -28.07 4.51
CA GLY A 61 15.22 -29.08 4.08
C GLY A 61 14.58 -28.71 2.77
N ILE A 62 14.35 -29.70 1.91
CA ILE A 62 13.58 -29.56 0.67
C ILE A 62 12.67 -30.76 0.51
N SER A 63 11.42 -30.54 0.17
CA SER A 63 10.48 -31.61 -0.16
C SER A 63 9.65 -31.21 -1.37
N VAL A 64 9.30 -32.19 -2.19
CA VAL A 64 8.47 -32.00 -3.37
C VAL A 64 7.36 -33.04 -3.33
N GLU A 65 6.13 -32.57 -3.37
CA GLU A 65 4.94 -33.43 -3.44
C GLU A 65 4.19 -33.07 -4.73
N THR A 66 3.77 -34.08 -5.49
CA THR A 66 2.91 -33.89 -6.67
C THR A 66 1.62 -34.67 -6.46
N LEU A 67 0.49 -33.98 -6.54
CA LEU A 67 -0.84 -34.56 -6.43
C LEU A 67 -1.60 -34.32 -7.72
N CYS A 68 -2.17 -35.38 -8.26
CA CYS A 68 -2.93 -35.36 -9.50
C CYS A 68 -4.41 -35.65 -9.23
N ALA A 69 -5.28 -34.98 -9.97
CA ALA A 69 -6.71 -35.25 -10.06
C ALA A 69 -7.16 -35.05 -11.52
N ASP A 70 -8.41 -35.43 -11.85
CA ASP A 70 -8.93 -35.34 -13.22
C ASP A 70 -8.86 -33.91 -13.79
N GLU A 71 -8.99 -32.90 -12.92
CA GLU A 71 -9.04 -31.47 -13.27
C GLU A 71 -7.65 -30.81 -13.38
N GLY A 72 -6.57 -31.52 -13.05
CA GLY A 72 -5.21 -31.00 -13.15
C GLY A 72 -4.24 -31.55 -12.11
N THR A 73 -3.08 -30.91 -12.01
CA THR A 73 -1.98 -31.34 -11.14
C THR A 73 -1.54 -30.19 -10.23
N VAL A 74 -1.24 -30.49 -8.97
CA VAL A 74 -0.62 -29.54 -8.05
C VAL A 74 0.72 -30.08 -7.59
N ARG A 75 1.79 -29.31 -7.82
CA ARG A 75 3.12 -29.58 -7.29
C ARG A 75 3.44 -28.59 -6.16
N THR A 76 3.80 -29.12 -5.00
CA THR A 76 4.18 -28.36 -3.81
C THR A 76 5.68 -28.55 -3.56
N ILE A 77 6.43 -27.45 -3.53
CA ILE A 77 7.85 -27.42 -3.17
C ILE A 77 7.97 -26.70 -1.83
N SER A 78 8.39 -27.41 -0.79
CA SER A 78 8.63 -26.83 0.54
C SER A 78 10.14 -26.79 0.78
N TRP A 79 10.70 -25.58 0.96
CA TRP A 79 12.13 -25.35 1.08
C TRP A 79 12.46 -24.46 2.27
N SER A 80 13.29 -24.97 3.18
CA SER A 80 13.72 -24.26 4.39
C SER A 80 15.23 -24.22 4.55
N TYR A 81 15.73 -23.12 5.12
CA TYR A 81 17.15 -22.92 5.40
C TYR A 81 17.36 -21.86 6.50
N PRO A 82 18.42 -21.96 7.33
CA PRO A 82 18.77 -20.94 8.32
C PRO A 82 19.07 -19.58 7.67
N ALA A 83 18.74 -18.48 8.35
CA ALA A 83 19.07 -17.15 7.87
C ALA A 83 20.57 -16.86 8.00
N GLU A 84 21.17 -16.27 6.97
CA GLU A 84 22.61 -16.00 6.93
C GLU A 84 23.04 -15.01 8.02
N ASN A 85 22.23 -13.98 8.24
CA ASN A 85 22.54 -12.91 9.17
C ASN A 85 22.16 -13.25 10.62
N ASP A 86 21.40 -14.32 10.81
CA ASP A 86 20.94 -14.77 12.12
C ASP A 86 20.56 -16.26 12.06
N VAL A 87 21.51 -17.14 12.40
CA VAL A 87 21.30 -18.59 12.39
C VAL A 87 20.20 -19.06 13.35
N THR A 88 19.71 -18.19 14.24
CA THR A 88 18.55 -18.47 15.11
C THR A 88 17.21 -18.30 14.38
N LEU A 89 17.22 -17.82 13.14
CA LEU A 89 16.05 -17.69 12.27
C LEU A 89 16.08 -18.73 11.16
N LEU A 90 14.91 -19.27 10.84
CA LEU A 90 14.71 -20.25 9.77
C LEU A 90 13.75 -19.69 8.73
N TRP A 91 14.23 -19.54 7.50
CA TRP A 91 13.38 -19.24 6.35
C TRP A 91 12.64 -20.51 5.93
N ARG A 92 11.34 -20.38 5.65
CA ARG A 92 10.52 -21.43 5.05
C ARG A 92 9.81 -20.84 3.84
N ASN A 93 10.00 -21.49 2.70
CA ASN A 93 9.39 -21.15 1.43
C ASN A 93 8.47 -22.29 1.05
N ASP A 94 7.18 -22.01 0.89
CA ASP A 94 6.22 -22.98 0.37
C ASP A 94 5.72 -22.46 -0.97
N VAL A 95 5.92 -23.26 -2.02
CA VAL A 95 5.62 -22.92 -3.40
C VAL A 95 4.63 -23.94 -3.91
N ARG A 96 3.46 -23.50 -4.33
CA ARG A 96 2.46 -24.37 -4.96
C ARG A 96 2.25 -23.97 -6.41
N ILE A 97 2.36 -24.94 -7.30
CA ILE A 97 2.22 -24.77 -8.75
C ILE A 97 1.05 -25.65 -9.18
N GLY A 98 -0.07 -25.04 -9.51
CA GLY A 98 -1.25 -25.71 -10.04
C GLY A 98 -1.28 -25.62 -11.56
N SER A 99 -1.24 -26.75 -12.24
CA SER A 99 -1.36 -26.86 -13.69
C SER A 99 -2.78 -27.28 -14.06
N PHE A 100 -3.42 -26.45 -14.88
CA PHE A 100 -4.76 -26.64 -15.41
C PHE A 100 -4.72 -26.56 -16.94
N ASP A 101 -5.83 -26.91 -17.59
CA ASP A 101 -5.93 -26.77 -19.04
C ASP A 101 -5.69 -25.29 -19.46
N GLY A 102 -4.60 -25.06 -20.20
CA GLY A 102 -4.19 -23.74 -20.71
C GLY A 102 -3.71 -22.72 -19.68
N SER A 103 -3.55 -23.05 -18.39
CA SER A 103 -3.10 -22.09 -17.37
C SER A 103 -2.35 -22.70 -16.20
N VAL A 104 -1.48 -21.90 -15.59
CA VAL A 104 -0.74 -22.26 -14.37
C VAL A 104 -1.00 -21.24 -13.29
N ALA A 105 -1.48 -21.69 -12.13
CA ALA A 105 -1.55 -20.88 -10.93
C ALA A 105 -0.30 -21.09 -10.09
N LEU A 106 0.33 -20.00 -9.68
CA LEU A 106 1.46 -20.01 -8.76
C LEU A 106 1.08 -19.36 -7.44
N GLU A 107 1.49 -19.99 -6.35
CA GLU A 107 1.51 -19.40 -5.03
C GLU A 107 2.89 -19.56 -4.39
N HIS A 108 3.37 -18.50 -3.75
CA HIS A 108 4.61 -18.55 -2.99
C HIS A 108 4.43 -17.82 -1.68
N THR A 109 4.56 -18.55 -0.57
CA THR A 109 4.60 -17.99 0.78
C THR A 109 6.00 -18.09 1.36
N ILE A 110 6.41 -17.05 2.08
CA ILE A 110 7.63 -17.07 2.87
C ILE A 110 7.28 -16.80 4.32
N ALA A 111 7.68 -17.73 5.17
CA ALA A 111 7.61 -17.59 6.61
C ALA A 111 9.00 -17.56 7.22
N ILE A 112 9.11 -16.93 8.38
CA ILE A 112 10.30 -16.94 9.22
C ILE A 112 9.96 -17.55 10.58
N GLY A 113 10.65 -18.62 10.93
CA GLY A 113 10.61 -19.23 12.26
C GLY A 113 11.82 -18.82 13.07
N SER A 114 11.73 -19.00 14.39
CA SER A 114 12.89 -18.99 15.26
C SER A 114 13.21 -20.42 15.69
N VAL A 115 14.47 -20.82 15.62
CA VAL A 115 14.96 -22.14 16.01
C VAL A 115 15.53 -22.16 17.42
N ASP A 116 15.74 -20.99 18.03
CA ASP A 116 16.24 -20.82 19.39
C ASP A 116 15.39 -19.80 20.15
N PHE A 117 15.12 -20.03 21.43
CA PHE A 117 14.33 -19.11 22.23
C PHE A 117 15.18 -17.92 22.67
N LYS A 118 15.27 -16.92 21.78
CA LYS A 118 16.03 -15.68 22.02
C LYS A 118 15.13 -14.46 21.89
N ILE A 119 15.06 -13.67 22.96
CA ILE A 119 14.33 -12.39 22.97
C ILE A 119 15.27 -11.29 22.47
N ALA A 120 15.28 -11.07 21.15
CA ALA A 120 16.04 -9.99 20.51
C ALA A 120 15.34 -9.50 19.23
N PRO A 121 15.55 -8.24 18.81
CA PRO A 121 15.02 -7.76 17.53
C PRO A 121 15.61 -8.53 16.35
N ALA A 122 14.75 -9.17 15.54
CA ALA A 122 15.15 -9.81 14.30
C ALA A 122 15.29 -8.76 13.18
N LYS A 123 16.48 -8.64 12.58
CA LYS A 123 16.70 -7.81 11.38
C LYS A 123 16.30 -8.61 10.15
N ILE A 124 15.07 -8.38 9.68
CA ILE A 124 14.52 -9.07 8.51
C ILE A 124 14.39 -8.07 7.36
N ASP A 125 15.11 -8.34 6.27
CA ASP A 125 14.91 -7.66 4.99
C ASP A 125 14.10 -8.57 4.09
N VAL A 126 12.88 -8.13 3.75
CA VAL A 126 11.92 -8.91 2.97
C VAL A 126 11.56 -8.11 1.74
N GLY A 127 11.71 -8.73 0.59
CA GLY A 127 11.19 -8.24 -0.67
C GLY A 127 10.85 -9.43 -1.55
N SER A 128 10.16 -9.16 -2.66
CA SER A 128 9.76 -10.22 -3.59
C SER A 128 10.97 -11.05 -4.00
N PRO A 129 10.90 -12.39 -3.92
CA PRO A 129 12.03 -13.26 -4.25
C PRO A 129 12.51 -13.04 -5.68
N ARG A 130 13.81 -13.29 -5.92
CA ARG A 130 14.40 -13.16 -7.27
C ARG A 130 13.69 -14.04 -8.29
N VAL A 131 13.19 -15.21 -7.89
CA VAL A 131 12.40 -16.11 -8.74
C VAL A 131 11.09 -15.44 -9.19
N ILE A 132 10.34 -14.82 -8.28
CA ILE A 132 9.10 -14.11 -8.61
C ILE A 132 9.36 -12.94 -9.56
N ARG A 133 10.42 -12.16 -9.32
CA ARG A 133 10.82 -11.06 -10.21
C ARG A 133 11.07 -11.54 -11.62
N ARG A 134 11.80 -12.65 -11.78
CA ARG A 134 12.10 -13.25 -13.09
C ARG A 134 10.85 -13.77 -13.78
N ILE A 135 9.93 -14.38 -13.03
CA ILE A 135 8.65 -14.84 -13.57
C ILE A 135 7.83 -13.65 -14.08
N CYS A 136 7.68 -12.60 -13.27
CA CYS A 136 6.95 -11.39 -13.64
C CYS A 136 7.61 -10.58 -14.78
N SER A 137 8.91 -10.78 -15.04
CA SER A 137 9.62 -10.17 -16.17
C SER A 137 9.60 -11.04 -17.43
N GLY A 138 9.53 -12.37 -17.29
CA GLY A 138 9.67 -13.32 -18.39
C GLY A 138 8.34 -13.81 -18.97
N GLN A 139 7.23 -13.66 -18.24
CA GLN A 139 5.90 -14.12 -18.64
C GLN A 139 4.86 -13.03 -18.37
N THR A 140 3.71 -13.13 -19.05
CA THR A 140 2.55 -12.30 -18.70
C THR A 140 1.86 -12.92 -17.49
N VAL A 141 2.01 -12.27 -16.34
CA VAL A 141 1.46 -12.69 -15.06
C VAL A 141 0.19 -11.90 -14.74
N ARG A 142 -0.83 -12.58 -14.23
CA ARG A 142 -2.12 -11.96 -13.88
C ARG A 142 -2.57 -12.23 -12.45
N VAL A 143 -3.17 -11.23 -11.81
CA VAL A 143 -3.91 -11.39 -10.55
C VAL A 143 -5.33 -10.90 -10.77
N GLY A 144 -6.26 -11.84 -10.92
CA GLY A 144 -7.55 -11.54 -11.55
C GLY A 144 -7.30 -11.00 -12.96
N ASP A 145 -7.84 -9.82 -13.27
CA ASP A 145 -7.67 -9.17 -14.57
C ASP A 145 -6.44 -8.23 -14.64
N MET A 146 -5.72 -8.07 -13.53
CA MET A 146 -4.56 -7.17 -13.48
C MET A 146 -3.30 -7.85 -14.00
N ASN A 147 -2.63 -7.23 -14.96
CA ASN A 147 -1.28 -7.62 -15.33
C ASN A 147 -0.28 -7.15 -14.26
N VAL A 148 0.63 -8.03 -13.86
CA VAL A 148 1.67 -7.73 -12.87
C VAL A 148 3.04 -7.82 -13.52
N ARG A 149 3.91 -6.84 -13.25
CA ARG A 149 5.27 -6.74 -13.77
C ARG A 149 6.23 -6.33 -12.66
N ALA A 150 7.50 -6.67 -12.82
CA ALA A 150 8.57 -6.24 -11.91
C ALA A 150 9.18 -4.87 -12.26
N THR A 151 8.50 -4.08 -13.09
CA THR A 151 8.92 -2.75 -13.57
C THR A 151 7.75 -1.76 -13.44
N PRO A 152 8.01 -0.46 -13.24
CA PRO A 152 6.95 0.51 -13.04
C PRO A 152 6.16 0.74 -14.33
N TYR A 153 4.86 0.96 -14.19
CA TYR A 153 4.01 1.45 -15.27
C TYR A 153 4.17 2.96 -15.37
N GLN A 154 4.51 3.46 -16.55
CA GLN A 154 4.57 4.89 -16.80
C GLN A 154 3.16 5.39 -17.12
N LEU A 155 2.68 6.38 -16.38
CA LEU A 155 1.39 7.01 -16.62
C LEU A 155 1.58 8.40 -17.24
N ASN A 156 1.12 8.53 -18.47
CA ASN A 156 1.04 9.79 -19.21
C ASN A 156 -0.39 10.38 -19.14
N ILE A 157 -0.56 11.57 -19.71
CA ILE A 157 -1.84 12.29 -19.73
C ILE A 157 -2.94 11.47 -20.40
N ASP A 158 -2.65 10.82 -21.53
CA ASP A 158 -3.63 10.05 -22.30
C ASP A 158 -4.15 8.81 -21.53
N GLY A 159 -3.37 8.29 -20.58
CA GLY A 159 -3.73 7.13 -19.77
C GLY A 159 -4.52 7.44 -18.50
N ILE A 160 -4.80 8.71 -18.18
CA ILE A 160 -5.40 9.10 -16.90
C ILE A 160 -6.78 8.47 -16.68
N GLU A 161 -7.64 8.45 -17.71
CA GLU A 161 -8.99 7.87 -17.58
C GLU A 161 -8.91 6.37 -17.27
N GLN A 162 -8.08 5.64 -18.01
CA GLN A 162 -7.88 4.20 -17.81
C GLN A 162 -7.27 3.90 -16.44
N PHE A 163 -6.41 4.78 -15.94
CA PHE A 163 -5.85 4.67 -14.60
C PHE A 163 -6.92 4.87 -13.51
N ILE A 164 -7.82 5.83 -13.68
CA ILE A 164 -8.93 6.07 -12.73
C ILE A 164 -9.94 4.93 -12.77
N ASP A 165 -10.31 4.45 -13.97
CA ASP A 165 -11.15 3.26 -14.14
C ASP A 165 -10.53 2.04 -13.44
N LEU A 166 -9.21 1.87 -13.54
CA LEU A 166 -8.49 0.81 -12.83
C LEU A 166 -8.51 1.01 -11.32
N LEU A 167 -8.35 2.25 -10.83
CA LEU A 167 -8.40 2.56 -9.40
C LEU A 167 -9.76 2.18 -8.81
N GLU A 168 -10.85 2.61 -9.45
CA GLU A 168 -12.24 2.40 -9.01
C GLU A 168 -12.78 1.00 -9.32
N SER A 169 -12.07 0.20 -10.10
CA SER A 169 -12.52 -1.14 -10.49
C SER A 169 -12.72 -2.04 -9.26
N PRO A 170 -13.93 -2.61 -9.05
CA PRO A 170 -14.18 -3.57 -7.97
C PRO A 170 -13.52 -4.92 -8.23
N LEU A 171 -13.06 -5.16 -9.47
CA LEU A 171 -12.33 -6.36 -9.85
C LEU A 171 -10.85 -6.28 -9.48
N ARG A 172 -10.34 -5.08 -9.18
CA ARG A 172 -8.95 -4.86 -8.77
C ARG A 172 -8.65 -5.66 -7.50
N LYS A 173 -7.60 -6.49 -7.55
CA LYS A 173 -7.18 -7.35 -6.42
C LYS A 173 -5.89 -6.89 -5.74
N LEU A 174 -5.08 -6.09 -6.42
CA LEU A 174 -3.80 -5.62 -5.91
C LEU A 174 -3.82 -4.12 -5.59
N PRO A 175 -3.09 -3.69 -4.55
CA PRO A 175 -2.82 -2.28 -4.33
C PRO A 175 -1.99 -1.68 -5.47
N LEU A 176 -2.24 -0.40 -5.72
CA LEU A 176 -1.46 0.43 -6.62
C LEU A 176 -0.61 1.41 -5.80
N VAL A 177 0.70 1.42 -6.04
CA VAL A 177 1.62 2.41 -5.47
C VAL A 177 1.86 3.46 -6.53
N PHE A 178 1.24 4.62 -6.37
CA PHE A 178 1.39 5.74 -7.28
C PHE A 178 2.52 6.65 -6.79
N VAL A 179 3.45 6.97 -7.69
CA VAL A 179 4.64 7.77 -7.41
C VAL A 179 4.59 9.02 -8.29
N SER A 180 4.45 10.18 -7.65
CA SER A 180 4.49 11.47 -8.36
C SER A 180 5.93 11.97 -8.51
N PRO A 181 6.29 12.59 -9.66
CA PRO A 181 7.50 13.40 -9.73
C PRO A 181 7.36 14.66 -8.87
N TYR A 182 8.47 15.38 -8.66
CA TYR A 182 8.42 16.72 -8.09
C TYR A 182 7.75 17.70 -9.05
N THR A 183 7.30 18.83 -8.51
CA THR A 183 6.68 19.91 -9.29
C THR A 183 7.62 20.55 -10.33
N THR A 184 8.93 20.36 -10.19
CA THR A 184 9.97 20.74 -11.17
C THR A 184 10.16 19.71 -12.29
N ASP A 185 9.30 18.69 -12.37
CA ASP A 185 9.42 17.50 -13.24
C ASP A 185 10.68 16.65 -12.97
N GLU A 186 11.37 16.91 -11.87
CA GLU A 186 12.40 16.00 -11.37
C GLU A 186 11.77 14.68 -10.89
N ARG A 187 12.46 13.57 -11.13
CA ARG A 187 12.00 12.26 -10.65
C ARG A 187 11.91 12.23 -9.14
N ASN A 188 10.96 11.46 -8.65
CA ASN A 188 10.82 11.18 -7.22
C ASN A 188 12.15 10.65 -6.63
N ALA A 189 12.40 10.95 -5.35
CA ALA A 189 13.55 10.41 -4.64
C ALA A 189 13.52 8.86 -4.49
N ILE A 190 12.32 8.27 -4.53
CA ILE A 190 12.11 6.83 -4.55
C ILE A 190 12.48 6.26 -5.92
N ASN A 191 13.35 5.23 -5.91
CA ASN A 191 13.66 4.45 -7.10
C ASN A 191 12.50 3.48 -7.43
N THR A 192 11.64 3.89 -8.35
CA THR A 192 10.45 3.13 -8.79
C THR A 192 10.80 1.77 -9.40
N ALA A 193 11.93 1.64 -10.09
CA ALA A 193 12.41 0.36 -10.62
C ALA A 193 12.77 -0.64 -9.51
N ARG A 194 13.49 -0.19 -8.47
CA ARG A 194 13.79 -1.02 -7.30
C ARG A 194 12.50 -1.41 -6.58
N MET A 195 11.61 -0.44 -6.33
CA MET A 195 10.36 -0.66 -5.62
C MET A 195 9.45 -1.65 -6.38
N SER A 196 9.33 -1.52 -7.71
CA SER A 196 8.56 -2.46 -8.55
C SER A 196 9.12 -3.88 -8.48
N ALA A 197 10.45 -4.01 -8.50
CA ALA A 197 11.11 -5.30 -8.35
C ALA A 197 10.92 -5.87 -6.92
N ALA A 198 10.90 -5.03 -5.90
CA ALA A 198 10.65 -5.43 -4.52
C ALA A 198 9.19 -5.86 -4.30
N LEU A 199 8.23 -5.27 -5.02
CA LEU A 199 6.78 -5.51 -4.86
C LEU A 199 6.17 -6.48 -5.89
N ALA A 200 6.99 -7.08 -6.75
CA ALA A 200 6.54 -8.02 -7.78
C ALA A 200 5.62 -9.13 -7.23
N GLY A 201 4.41 -9.24 -7.78
CA GLY A 201 3.40 -10.21 -7.32
C GLY A 201 2.55 -9.76 -6.14
N VAL A 202 2.81 -8.58 -5.55
CA VAL A 202 2.11 -8.06 -4.37
C VAL A 202 1.45 -6.70 -4.63
N ALA A 203 2.09 -5.82 -5.38
CA ALA A 203 1.55 -4.51 -5.74
C ALA A 203 2.02 -4.09 -7.12
N VAL A 204 1.26 -3.19 -7.74
CA VAL A 204 1.64 -2.56 -9.01
C VAL A 204 2.14 -1.15 -8.73
N VAL A 205 3.31 -0.80 -9.24
CA VAL A 205 3.88 0.55 -9.11
C VAL A 205 3.59 1.34 -10.39
N VAL A 206 3.01 2.52 -10.22
CA VAL A 206 2.70 3.46 -11.29
C VAL A 206 3.48 4.74 -11.05
N GLU A 207 4.25 5.17 -12.03
CA GLU A 207 5.06 6.39 -12.01
C GLU A 207 4.45 7.39 -12.98
N ALA A 208 4.06 8.57 -12.48
CA ALA A 208 3.60 9.64 -13.34
C ALA A 208 4.76 10.24 -14.13
N THR A 209 4.55 10.48 -15.43
CA THR A 209 5.61 10.97 -16.31
C THR A 209 5.93 12.46 -16.15
N SER A 210 5.02 13.24 -15.56
CA SER A 210 5.18 14.68 -15.32
C SER A 210 4.28 15.16 -14.17
N ALA A 211 4.55 16.35 -13.65
CA ALA A 211 3.72 17.02 -12.65
C ALA A 211 2.31 17.30 -13.20
N GLU A 212 2.17 17.56 -14.49
CA GLU A 212 0.87 17.78 -15.16
C GLU A 212 -0.08 16.59 -15.01
N VAL A 213 0.43 15.36 -15.14
CA VAL A 213 -0.36 14.13 -14.92
C VAL A 213 -0.93 14.10 -13.50
N THR A 214 -0.12 14.51 -12.51
CA THR A 214 -0.55 14.51 -11.10
C THR A 214 -1.63 15.57 -10.84
N TRP A 215 -1.56 16.72 -11.50
CA TRP A 215 -2.57 17.78 -11.38
C TRP A 215 -3.90 17.36 -11.99
N GLU A 216 -3.90 16.77 -13.18
CA GLU A 216 -5.12 16.31 -13.83
C GLU A 216 -5.79 15.16 -13.06
N ILE A 217 -5.00 14.26 -12.46
CA ILE A 217 -5.53 13.25 -11.51
C ILE A 217 -6.15 13.92 -10.29
N ALA A 218 -5.51 14.94 -9.72
CA ALA A 218 -6.01 15.65 -8.53
C ALA A 218 -7.30 16.47 -8.80
N GLU A 219 -7.52 16.90 -10.05
CA GLU A 219 -8.78 17.51 -10.49
C GLU A 219 -9.91 16.47 -10.54
N LYS A 220 -9.63 15.23 -10.97
CA LYS A 220 -10.62 14.15 -11.08
C LYS A 220 -10.93 13.45 -9.76
N LEU A 221 -9.91 13.07 -9.00
CA LEU A 221 -10.06 12.30 -7.74
C LEU A 221 -10.30 13.19 -6.50
N GLY A 222 -10.07 14.50 -6.61
CA GLY A 222 -10.10 15.41 -5.46
C GLY A 222 -8.80 15.46 -4.65
N ARG A 223 -8.69 16.48 -3.77
CA ARG A 223 -7.43 16.81 -3.06
C ARG A 223 -7.03 15.73 -2.06
N THR A 224 -8.00 15.26 -1.29
CA THR A 224 -7.81 14.33 -0.18
C THR A 224 -7.16 13.03 -0.63
N LEU A 225 -7.48 12.56 -1.83
CA LEU A 225 -6.98 11.32 -2.41
C LEU A 225 -5.87 11.51 -3.45
N SER A 226 -5.45 12.75 -3.74
CA SER A 226 -4.38 13.04 -4.71
C SER A 226 -2.96 12.70 -4.21
N CYS A 227 -2.01 12.59 -5.13
CA CYS A 227 -0.59 12.36 -4.85
C CYS A 227 0.25 13.28 -5.75
N PHE A 228 1.13 14.09 -5.14
CA PHE A 228 1.74 15.25 -5.80
C PHE A 228 3.14 15.54 -5.24
N ASP A 229 3.90 16.35 -5.98
CA ASP A 229 5.17 16.96 -5.55
C ASP A 229 6.15 16.00 -4.86
N GLY A 230 6.49 14.91 -5.54
CA GLY A 230 7.42 13.91 -5.01
C GLY A 230 6.82 13.00 -3.93
N ALA A 231 5.51 13.02 -3.71
CA ALA A 231 4.85 12.08 -2.82
C ALA A 231 4.69 10.68 -3.44
N VAL A 232 4.37 9.72 -2.57
CA VAL A 232 3.97 8.35 -2.93
C VAL A 232 2.66 8.04 -2.23
N ARG A 233 1.67 7.49 -2.95
CA ARG A 233 0.39 7.07 -2.36
C ARG A 233 0.10 5.60 -2.63
N ILE A 234 -0.45 4.92 -1.64
CA ILE A 234 -0.99 3.56 -1.79
C ILE A 234 -2.50 3.64 -1.97
N TYR A 235 -2.99 3.18 -3.13
CA TYR A 235 -4.42 2.98 -3.38
C TYR A 235 -4.77 1.50 -3.20
N TRP A 236 -5.46 1.18 -2.11
CA TRP A 236 -5.90 -0.18 -1.81
C TRP A 236 -7.10 -0.60 -2.69
N PRO A 237 -7.30 -1.90 -2.94
CA PRO A 237 -8.51 -2.40 -3.60
C PRO A 237 -9.80 -1.92 -2.93
N GLY A 238 -10.85 -1.68 -3.73
CA GLY A 238 -12.12 -1.13 -3.25
C GLY A 238 -12.15 0.39 -3.14
N PHE A 239 -11.16 1.07 -3.72
CA PHE A 239 -11.06 2.53 -3.77
C PHE A 239 -12.33 3.19 -4.31
N SER A 240 -12.73 4.27 -3.64
CA SER A 240 -13.74 5.23 -4.08
C SER A 240 -13.18 6.65 -3.96
N ALA A 241 -13.58 7.53 -4.87
CA ALA A 241 -13.26 8.96 -4.78
C ALA A 241 -13.85 9.65 -3.53
N ASN A 242 -14.75 8.99 -2.80
CA ASN A 242 -15.33 9.48 -1.54
C ASN A 242 -14.65 8.91 -0.29
N ASP A 243 -13.64 8.05 -0.43
CA ASP A 243 -12.96 7.43 0.71
C ASP A 243 -12.15 8.45 1.52
N GLY A 244 -11.97 8.15 2.80
CA GLY A 244 -11.14 8.96 3.67
C GLY A 244 -9.66 8.93 3.24
N PRO A 245 -8.91 10.04 3.37
CA PRO A 245 -7.51 10.11 2.95
C PRO A 245 -6.59 9.11 3.67
N ARG A 246 -6.96 8.65 4.87
CA ARG A 246 -6.22 7.65 5.66
C ARG A 246 -6.43 6.23 5.19
N GLU A 247 -7.52 5.96 4.48
CA GLU A 247 -7.80 4.65 3.89
C GLU A 247 -6.85 4.34 2.74
N HIS A 248 -6.20 5.35 2.17
CA HIS A 248 -5.23 5.26 1.08
C HIS A 248 -3.96 6.07 1.40
N PRO A 249 -3.01 5.50 2.18
CA PRO A 249 -1.91 6.26 2.79
C PRO A 249 -1.08 7.09 1.79
N LEU A 250 -0.81 8.35 2.16
CA LEU A 250 0.07 9.28 1.43
C LEU A 250 1.37 9.52 2.21
N TYR A 251 2.50 9.33 1.51
CA TYR A 251 3.85 9.60 1.98
C TYR A 251 4.38 10.83 1.26
N LEU A 252 4.53 11.95 1.99
CA LEU A 252 4.98 13.22 1.42
C LEU A 252 6.50 13.21 1.14
N ALA A 253 6.93 14.00 0.16
CA ALA A 253 8.32 14.05 -0.28
C ALA A 253 9.29 14.50 0.82
N ASP A 254 8.93 15.53 1.58
CA ASP A 254 9.72 16.04 2.71
C ASP A 254 10.00 14.93 3.74
N ARG A 255 9.01 14.08 4.00
CA ARG A 255 9.14 12.92 4.89
C ARG A 255 9.98 11.80 4.29
N ILE A 256 9.80 11.52 3.01
CA ILE A 256 10.62 10.55 2.28
C ILE A 256 12.10 10.94 2.33
N VAL A 257 12.39 12.23 2.09
CA VAL A 257 13.75 12.78 2.12
C VAL A 257 14.32 12.76 3.53
N ALA A 258 13.54 13.21 4.53
CA ALA A 258 13.97 13.25 5.93
C ALA A 258 14.29 11.85 6.50
N ALA A 259 13.47 10.84 6.18
CA ALA A 259 13.72 9.46 6.59
C ALA A 259 14.87 8.79 5.80
N GLY A 260 15.20 9.31 4.62
CA GLY A 260 16.07 8.67 3.64
C GLY A 260 15.25 7.81 2.66
N PRO A 261 15.41 8.01 1.33
CA PRO A 261 14.55 7.34 0.34
C PRO A 261 14.54 5.81 0.40
N TYR A 262 15.68 5.20 0.74
CA TYR A 262 15.77 3.75 0.90
C TYR A 262 14.89 3.25 2.07
N VAL A 263 14.94 3.95 3.22
CA VAL A 263 14.19 3.60 4.43
C VAL A 263 12.69 3.81 4.21
N ALA A 264 12.32 4.92 3.56
CA ALA A 264 10.94 5.20 3.19
C ALA A 264 10.38 4.11 2.24
N SER A 265 11.12 3.75 1.18
CA SER A 265 10.76 2.66 0.26
C SER A 265 10.50 1.36 1.01
N THR A 266 11.45 0.94 1.85
CA THR A 266 11.35 -0.30 2.62
C THR A 266 10.17 -0.26 3.62
N SER A 267 9.80 0.91 4.14
CA SER A 267 8.66 1.07 5.05
C SER A 267 7.32 0.91 4.33
N ILE A 268 7.18 1.51 3.14
CA ILE A 268 6.02 1.33 2.25
C ILE A 268 5.90 -0.14 1.83
N GLU A 269 7.02 -0.76 1.42
CA GLU A 269 7.07 -2.18 1.04
C GLU A 269 6.61 -3.09 2.18
N ARG A 270 7.08 -2.84 3.40
CA ARG A 270 6.68 -3.60 4.59
C ARG A 270 5.19 -3.46 4.90
N ALA A 271 4.61 -2.27 4.77
CA ALA A 271 3.17 -2.07 4.96
C ALA A 271 2.36 -2.93 3.99
N LEU A 272 2.77 -2.97 2.71
CA LEU A 272 2.15 -3.79 1.66
C LEU A 272 2.25 -5.28 1.95
N PHE A 273 3.43 -5.79 2.29
CA PHE A 273 3.60 -7.22 2.64
C PHE A 273 2.78 -7.61 3.86
N SER A 274 2.65 -6.71 4.82
CA SER A 274 1.91 -6.98 6.04
C SER A 274 0.41 -7.15 5.79
N VAL A 275 -0.18 -6.32 4.92
CA VAL A 275 -1.57 -6.50 4.50
C VAL A 275 -1.72 -7.74 3.62
N ALA A 276 -0.78 -8.00 2.70
CA ALA A 276 -0.82 -9.16 1.82
C ALA A 276 -0.81 -10.48 2.60
N THR A 277 0.10 -10.62 3.58
CA THR A 277 0.20 -11.81 4.44
C THR A 277 -1.06 -12.06 5.26
N PHE A 278 -1.74 -10.99 5.69
CA PHE A 278 -3.01 -11.10 6.42
C PHE A 278 -4.19 -11.51 5.54
N ARG A 279 -4.23 -11.06 4.28
CA ARG A 279 -5.36 -11.28 3.34
C ARG A 279 -5.18 -12.48 2.43
N PHE A 280 -4.10 -13.25 2.57
CA PHE A 280 -3.85 -14.40 1.71
C PHE A 280 -4.91 -15.50 1.89
N VAL A 281 -5.45 -15.95 0.76
CA VAL A 281 -6.33 -17.10 0.67
C VAL A 281 -5.82 -18.03 -0.44
N PRO A 282 -5.52 -19.31 -0.09
CA PRO A 282 -5.28 -20.39 -1.04
C PRO A 282 -6.24 -20.44 -2.23
N ASP A 283 -5.73 -20.83 -3.40
CA ASP A 283 -6.52 -21.10 -4.60
C ASP A 283 -7.47 -22.28 -4.37
N PRO A 284 -8.79 -22.06 -4.46
CA PRO A 284 -9.77 -23.13 -4.31
C PRO A 284 -9.57 -24.28 -5.32
N ARG A 285 -9.13 -23.99 -6.55
CA ARG A 285 -8.88 -24.99 -7.60
C ARG A 285 -7.75 -25.93 -7.18
N MET A 286 -6.64 -25.35 -6.71
CA MET A 286 -5.50 -26.13 -6.23
C MET A 286 -5.86 -26.94 -4.98
N ASN A 287 -6.62 -26.35 -4.05
CA ASN A 287 -7.09 -27.06 -2.87
C ASN A 287 -8.02 -28.24 -3.22
N ALA A 288 -8.85 -28.12 -4.26
CA ALA A 288 -9.70 -29.21 -4.73
C ALA A 288 -8.85 -30.38 -5.26
N ILE A 289 -7.85 -30.09 -6.11
CA ILE A 289 -6.91 -31.09 -6.62
C ILE A 289 -6.14 -31.76 -5.48
N VAL A 290 -5.59 -30.99 -4.55
CA VAL A 290 -4.85 -31.54 -3.39
C VAL A 290 -5.74 -32.49 -2.57
N ARG A 291 -6.98 -32.08 -2.28
CA ARG A 291 -7.93 -32.93 -1.52
C ARG A 291 -8.26 -34.22 -2.29
N ALA A 292 -8.52 -34.12 -3.60
CA ALA A 292 -8.83 -35.26 -4.44
C ALA A 292 -7.64 -36.23 -4.58
N GLY A 293 -6.44 -35.70 -4.84
CA GLY A 293 -5.21 -36.49 -4.94
C GLY A 293 -4.87 -37.20 -3.63
N GLN A 294 -4.96 -36.50 -2.49
CA GLN A 294 -4.78 -37.13 -1.17
C GLN A 294 -5.81 -38.23 -0.91
N ARG A 295 -7.06 -38.04 -1.33
CA ARG A 295 -8.08 -39.09 -1.23
C ARG A 295 -7.70 -40.31 -2.06
N ASN A 296 -7.23 -40.11 -3.30
CA ASN A 296 -6.85 -41.20 -4.19
C ASN A 296 -5.66 -42.00 -3.62
N LEU A 297 -4.62 -41.33 -3.13
CA LEU A 297 -3.48 -41.99 -2.47
C LEU A 297 -3.90 -42.78 -1.21
N ARG A 298 -4.87 -42.27 -0.44
CA ARG A 298 -5.41 -43.01 0.72
C ARG A 298 -6.14 -44.28 0.29
N VAL A 299 -6.94 -44.21 -0.78
CA VAL A 299 -7.65 -45.38 -1.32
C VAL A 299 -6.64 -46.42 -1.82
N GLU A 300 -5.63 -46.00 -2.59
CA GLU A 300 -4.59 -46.89 -3.10
C GLU A 300 -3.83 -47.59 -1.96
N LYS A 301 -3.40 -46.85 -0.94
CA LYS A 301 -2.75 -47.43 0.25
C LYS A 301 -3.65 -48.43 0.98
N ILE A 302 -4.95 -48.17 1.08
CA ILE A 302 -5.91 -49.10 1.68
C ILE A 302 -6.05 -50.36 0.80
N GLU A 303 -6.08 -50.22 -0.52
CA GLU A 303 -6.15 -51.35 -1.45
C GLU A 303 -4.88 -52.22 -1.40
N GLU A 304 -3.69 -51.62 -1.33
CA GLU A 304 -2.43 -52.33 -1.12
C GLU A 304 -2.43 -53.09 0.22
N GLN A 305 -2.89 -52.46 1.29
CA GLN A 305 -3.02 -53.10 2.60
C GLN A 305 -4.04 -54.24 2.59
N LYS A 306 -5.16 -54.10 1.85
CA LYS A 306 -6.14 -55.18 1.64
C LYS A 306 -5.54 -56.40 0.95
N ALA A 307 -4.57 -56.20 0.06
CA ALA A 307 -3.88 -57.28 -0.63
C ALA A 307 -2.87 -58.03 0.26
N GLY A 308 -2.46 -57.45 1.40
CA GLY A 308 -1.64 -58.11 2.42
C GLY A 308 -2.45 -59.04 3.32
N ALA A 309 -2.08 -60.32 3.41
CA ALA A 309 -2.73 -61.27 4.33
C ALA A 309 -2.44 -60.89 5.80
N GLY A 310 -3.48 -60.63 6.60
CA GLY A 310 -3.40 -60.47 8.06
C GLY A 310 -3.80 -59.11 8.65
N VAL A 311 -4.51 -58.25 7.91
CA VAL A 311 -4.96 -56.94 8.44
C VAL A 311 -6.20 -57.09 9.33
N ASP A 312 -6.09 -56.64 10.57
CA ASP A 312 -7.20 -56.49 11.51
C ASP A 312 -7.95 -55.16 11.24
N TRP A 313 -9.06 -55.27 10.52
CA TRP A 313 -9.89 -54.13 10.12
C TRP A 313 -10.58 -53.42 11.29
N GLU A 314 -10.81 -54.14 12.40
CA GLU A 314 -11.49 -53.61 13.57
C GLU A 314 -10.54 -52.71 14.36
N GLN A 315 -9.30 -53.17 14.54
CA GLN A 315 -8.21 -52.37 15.10
C GLN A 315 -7.89 -51.15 14.22
N TYR A 316 -7.85 -51.31 12.89
CA TYR A 316 -7.60 -50.21 11.96
C TYR A 316 -8.70 -49.13 11.99
N ALA A 317 -9.97 -49.53 12.12
CA ALA A 317 -11.09 -48.59 12.25
C ALA A 317 -11.02 -47.78 13.55
N ILE A 318 -10.62 -48.42 14.66
CA ILE A 318 -10.42 -47.75 15.95
C ILE A 318 -9.26 -46.74 15.88
N GLU A 319 -8.15 -47.10 15.23
CA GLU A 319 -7.00 -46.20 15.03
C GLU A 319 -7.39 -44.97 14.19
N LEU A 320 -8.10 -45.18 13.07
CA LEU A 320 -8.61 -44.10 12.23
C LEU A 320 -9.57 -43.16 12.96
N ASP A 321 -10.49 -43.69 13.77
CA ASP A 321 -11.44 -42.87 14.53
C ASP A 321 -10.74 -42.05 15.62
N THR A 322 -9.72 -42.66 16.25
CA THR A 322 -8.87 -41.98 17.23
C THR A 322 -8.06 -40.85 16.59
N GLU A 323 -7.44 -41.10 15.43
CA GLU A 323 -6.73 -40.09 14.66
C GLU A 323 -7.68 -38.97 14.17
N LEU A 324 -8.87 -39.31 13.68
CA LEU A 324 -9.87 -38.36 13.23
C LEU A 324 -10.33 -37.44 14.37
N THR A 325 -10.60 -38.02 15.55
CA THR A 325 -11.04 -37.28 16.73
C THR A 325 -9.94 -36.35 17.26
N SER A 326 -8.70 -36.83 17.28
CA SER A 326 -7.52 -36.03 17.62
C SER A 326 -7.29 -34.89 16.63
N ALA A 327 -7.37 -35.17 15.33
CA ALA A 327 -7.20 -34.19 14.27
C ALA A 327 -8.30 -33.11 14.31
N LYS A 328 -9.58 -33.49 14.51
CA LYS A 328 -10.69 -32.56 14.67
C LYS A 328 -10.50 -31.64 15.87
N SER A 329 -10.14 -32.20 17.02
CA SER A 329 -9.90 -31.41 18.24
C SER A 329 -8.78 -30.38 18.05
N ARG A 330 -7.69 -30.80 17.39
CA ARG A 330 -6.57 -29.92 17.07
C ARG A 330 -6.92 -28.85 16.03
N LEU A 331 -7.81 -29.15 15.09
CA LEU A 331 -8.33 -28.17 14.14
C LEU A 331 -9.10 -27.06 14.86
N THR A 332 -10.00 -27.44 15.78
CA THR A 332 -10.79 -26.48 16.56
C THR A 332 -9.90 -25.59 17.43
N GLU A 333 -8.87 -26.17 18.06
CA GLU A 333 -7.90 -25.43 18.87
C GLU A 333 -7.07 -24.45 18.03
N LEU A 334 -6.57 -24.90 16.87
CA LEU A 334 -5.82 -24.06 15.94
C LEU A 334 -6.69 -22.96 15.31
N GLU A 335 -7.97 -23.22 15.04
CA GLU A 335 -8.91 -22.21 14.55
C GLU A 335 -9.14 -21.11 15.60
N ALA A 336 -9.39 -21.49 16.85
CA ALA A 336 -9.52 -20.55 17.96
C ALA A 336 -8.24 -19.73 18.19
N GLU A 337 -7.07 -20.36 18.10
CA GLU A 337 -5.79 -19.67 18.15
C GLU A 337 -5.60 -18.72 16.95
N ASN A 338 -5.99 -19.14 15.74
CA ASN A 338 -5.90 -18.29 14.54
C ASN A 338 -6.80 -17.06 14.64
N GLU A 339 -8.02 -17.21 15.13
CA GLU A 339 -8.92 -16.09 15.36
C GLU A 339 -8.35 -15.11 16.39
N ASN A 340 -7.81 -15.62 17.50
CA ASN A 340 -7.16 -14.80 18.52
C ASN A 340 -5.92 -14.08 17.97
N LEU A 341 -5.06 -14.78 17.23
CA LEU A 341 -3.90 -14.20 16.57
C LEU A 341 -4.30 -13.13 15.55
N ARG A 342 -5.33 -13.36 14.73
CA ARG A 342 -5.86 -12.38 13.77
C ARG A 342 -6.43 -11.15 14.48
N ALA A 343 -7.13 -11.33 15.59
CA ALA A 343 -7.65 -10.23 16.41
C ALA A 343 -6.51 -9.38 17.00
N ASN A 344 -5.50 -10.03 17.59
CA ASN A 344 -4.33 -9.35 18.17
C ASN A 344 -3.48 -8.65 17.10
N GLN A 345 -3.32 -9.26 15.93
CA GLN A 345 -2.59 -8.63 14.82
C GLN A 345 -3.35 -7.43 14.26
N LYS A 346 -4.69 -7.49 14.18
CA LYS A 346 -5.52 -6.34 13.77
C LYS A 346 -5.34 -5.16 14.72
N VAL A 347 -5.32 -5.40 16.03
CA VAL A 347 -5.02 -4.35 17.04
C VAL A 347 -3.60 -3.79 16.84
N PHE A 348 -2.61 -4.66 16.60
CA PHE A 348 -1.23 -4.25 16.35
C PHE A 348 -1.04 -3.48 15.03
N PHE A 349 -1.82 -3.79 13.99
CA PHE A 349 -1.81 -3.08 12.70
C PHE A 349 -2.47 -1.72 12.79
N THR A 350 -3.60 -1.63 13.50
CA THR A 350 -4.26 -0.34 13.73
C THR A 350 -3.35 0.57 14.55
N ALA A 351 -2.70 0.03 15.59
CA ALA A 351 -1.71 0.75 16.39
C ALA A 351 -0.43 1.12 15.61
N ARG A 352 0.05 0.28 14.68
CA ARG A 352 1.23 0.61 13.84
C ARG A 352 0.94 1.55 12.69
N ASP A 353 -0.26 1.52 12.11
CA ASP A 353 -0.68 2.53 11.15
C ASP A 353 -0.89 3.87 11.88
N GLU A 354 -1.37 3.84 13.12
CA GLU A 354 -1.43 5.01 14.01
C GLU A 354 -0.05 5.51 14.44
N GLU A 355 0.90 4.63 14.80
CA GLU A 355 2.29 4.94 15.18
C GLU A 355 3.15 5.35 13.98
N ALA A 356 3.00 4.73 12.80
CA ALA A 356 3.71 5.16 11.59
C ALA A 356 3.15 6.50 11.07
N ALA A 357 1.84 6.73 11.22
CA ALA A 357 1.27 8.05 11.04
C ALA A 357 1.71 9.04 12.14
N GLU A 358 1.96 8.60 13.37
CA GLU A 358 2.51 9.42 14.46
C GLU A 358 4.00 9.76 14.27
N GLU A 359 4.82 8.82 13.84
CA GLU A 359 6.23 9.01 13.49
C GLU A 359 6.40 9.95 12.29
N LEU A 360 5.46 9.94 11.34
CA LEU A 360 5.49 10.78 10.14
C LEU A 360 4.76 12.13 10.31
N TYR A 361 3.84 12.26 11.27
CA TYR A 361 3.14 13.51 11.59
C TYR A 361 3.19 13.84 13.09
N PRO A 362 4.37 14.02 13.70
CA PRO A 362 4.50 14.17 15.15
C PRO A 362 3.86 15.44 15.73
N ASN A 363 3.36 16.38 14.91
CA ASN A 363 2.94 17.72 15.35
C ASN A 363 1.66 18.26 14.68
N GLN A 364 0.81 17.43 14.07
CA GLN A 364 -0.54 17.90 13.71
C GLN A 364 -1.52 17.48 14.81
N PRO A 365 -2.07 18.41 15.60
CA PRO A 365 -3.09 18.05 16.58
C PRO A 365 -4.29 17.40 15.87
N ARG A 366 -4.56 16.15 16.30
CA ARG A 366 -5.64 15.31 15.77
C ARG A 366 -6.96 15.79 16.36
N ARG A 367 -7.59 16.75 15.70
CA ARG A 367 -8.96 17.14 16.02
C ARG A 367 -9.91 16.77 14.89
N THR A 368 -11.08 16.30 15.29
CA THR A 368 -12.23 16.04 14.41
C THR A 368 -13.27 17.12 14.69
N PRO A 369 -13.36 18.20 13.89
CA PRO A 369 -14.32 19.26 14.11
C PRO A 369 -15.74 18.80 13.75
N ASP A 370 -16.67 19.01 14.69
CA ASP A 370 -18.09 18.69 14.50
C ASP A 370 -18.82 19.75 13.66
N SER A 371 -18.26 20.95 13.57
CA SER A 371 -18.80 22.07 12.79
C SER A 371 -17.71 22.88 12.07
N ASN A 372 -18.13 23.69 11.08
CA ASN A 372 -17.20 24.58 10.37
C ASN A 372 -16.57 25.60 11.34
N LYS A 373 -17.31 26.05 12.35
CA LYS A 373 -16.81 26.93 13.41
C LYS A 373 -15.73 26.22 14.23
N ASP A 374 -15.96 24.96 14.60
CA ASP A 374 -14.96 24.16 15.32
C ASP A 374 -13.71 23.98 14.50
N ALA A 375 -13.82 23.72 13.20
CA ALA A 375 -12.67 23.60 12.31
C ALA A 375 -11.79 24.87 12.32
N VAL A 376 -12.40 26.06 12.27
CA VAL A 376 -11.68 27.33 12.33
C VAL A 376 -11.13 27.62 13.73
N ALA A 377 -11.89 27.31 14.79
CA ALA A 377 -11.46 27.51 16.18
C ALA A 377 -10.31 26.57 16.56
N PHE A 378 -10.35 25.33 16.07
CA PHE A 378 -9.27 24.36 16.23
C PHE A 378 -8.01 24.86 15.54
N ALA A 379 -8.11 25.22 14.26
CA ALA A 379 -7.00 25.80 13.50
C ALA A 379 -6.37 27.03 14.18
N GLN A 380 -7.18 27.91 14.79
CA GLN A 380 -6.68 29.08 15.53
C GLN A 380 -5.77 28.71 16.71
N ASN A 381 -6.04 27.58 17.39
CA ASN A 381 -5.24 27.12 18.52
C ASN A 381 -4.07 26.23 18.08
N ASP A 382 -4.27 25.50 16.99
CA ASP A 382 -3.43 24.39 16.59
C ASP A 382 -2.32 24.81 15.59
N PHE A 383 -2.52 25.91 14.86
CA PHE A 383 -1.63 26.34 13.77
C PHE A 383 -0.97 27.69 14.05
N GLU A 384 0.30 27.63 14.42
CA GLU A 384 1.12 28.80 14.81
C GLU A 384 1.41 29.80 13.69
N ASN A 385 1.25 29.42 12.41
CA ASN A 385 1.58 30.28 11.26
C ASN A 385 0.35 30.97 10.65
N LEU A 386 -0.80 30.87 11.32
CA LEU A 386 -2.04 31.50 10.90
C LEU A 386 -2.48 32.59 11.87
N VAL A 387 -3.09 33.65 11.33
CA VAL A 387 -3.86 34.62 12.10
C VAL A 387 -5.32 34.52 11.69
N ILE A 388 -6.15 33.92 12.53
CA ILE A 388 -7.59 33.79 12.27
C ILE A 388 -8.32 35.05 12.76
N LEU A 389 -8.95 35.79 11.85
CA LEU A 389 -9.77 36.95 12.22
C LEU A 389 -11.12 36.52 12.78
N ARG A 390 -11.72 37.37 13.61
CA ARG A 390 -13.07 37.15 14.17
C ARG A 390 -14.12 36.94 13.07
N THR A 391 -13.97 37.62 11.93
CA THR A 391 -14.85 37.49 10.77
C THR A 391 -14.81 36.08 10.16
N ALA A 392 -13.67 35.40 10.20
CA ALA A 392 -13.54 34.03 9.70
C ALA A 392 -14.32 33.03 10.57
N LEU A 393 -14.27 33.19 11.90
CA LEU A 393 -15.08 32.40 12.84
C LEU A 393 -16.58 32.63 12.62
N GLN A 394 -16.99 33.89 12.43
CA GLN A 394 -18.39 34.25 12.19
C GLN A 394 -18.91 33.70 10.86
N SER A 395 -18.14 33.80 9.78
CA SER A 395 -18.57 33.25 8.49
C SER A 395 -18.55 31.73 8.46
N ALA A 396 -17.64 31.09 9.19
CA ALA A 396 -17.63 29.63 9.34
C ALA A 396 -18.88 29.13 10.08
N GLU A 397 -19.28 29.82 11.15
CA GLU A 397 -20.51 29.51 11.89
C GLU A 397 -21.78 29.62 11.01
N ALA A 398 -21.82 30.60 10.11
CA ALA A 398 -22.93 30.79 9.17
C ALA A 398 -22.85 29.89 7.92
N SER A 399 -21.76 29.13 7.74
CA SER A 399 -21.53 28.34 6.53
C SER A 399 -22.34 27.04 6.53
N PRO A 400 -23.12 26.75 5.46
CA PRO A 400 -23.87 25.50 5.34
C PRO A 400 -23.00 24.31 4.86
N PHE A 401 -21.70 24.52 4.64
CA PHE A 401 -20.79 23.47 4.18
C PHE A 401 -20.76 22.28 5.14
N ARG A 402 -20.87 21.06 4.62
CA ARG A 402 -21.12 19.86 5.46
C ARG A 402 -19.90 19.02 5.82
N ARG A 403 -18.71 19.43 5.38
CA ARG A 403 -17.47 18.65 5.52
C ARG A 403 -16.43 19.43 6.33
N PRO A 404 -16.69 19.71 7.63
CA PRO A 404 -15.85 20.60 8.45
C PRO A 404 -14.39 20.14 8.56
N GLN A 405 -14.12 18.83 8.47
CA GLN A 405 -12.76 18.30 8.42
C GLN A 405 -11.95 18.89 7.24
N GLU A 406 -12.55 19.06 6.06
CA GLU A 406 -11.85 19.61 4.90
C GLU A 406 -11.47 21.09 5.08
N ILE A 407 -12.21 21.84 5.88
CA ILE A 407 -11.84 23.22 6.25
C ILE A 407 -10.62 23.21 7.18
N TYR A 408 -10.62 22.33 8.18
CA TYR A 408 -9.49 22.21 9.11
C TYR A 408 -8.21 21.79 8.37
N ASP A 409 -8.31 20.79 7.48
CA ASP A 409 -7.20 20.32 6.66
C ASP A 409 -6.69 21.43 5.71
N ALA A 410 -7.60 22.19 5.10
CA ALA A 410 -7.26 23.32 4.24
C ALA A 410 -6.55 24.46 5.00
N LEU A 411 -6.94 24.75 6.24
CA LEU A 411 -6.23 25.69 7.11
C LEU A 411 -4.85 25.14 7.49
N GLY A 412 -4.76 23.84 7.76
CA GLY A 412 -3.49 23.16 7.94
C GLY A 412 -2.55 23.38 6.75
N ASP A 413 -3.04 23.23 5.52
CA ASP A 413 -2.27 23.52 4.31
C ASP A 413 -1.73 24.95 4.26
N LEU A 414 -2.58 25.93 4.57
CA LEU A 414 -2.15 27.34 4.63
C LEU A 414 -1.07 27.54 5.71
N ASN A 415 -1.17 26.86 6.85
CA ASN A 415 -0.13 26.90 7.89
C ASN A 415 1.21 26.36 7.37
N PHE A 416 1.20 25.26 6.61
CA PHE A 416 2.42 24.74 5.96
C PHE A 416 2.96 25.70 4.92
N VAL A 417 2.11 26.28 4.06
CA VAL A 417 2.51 27.27 3.05
C VAL A 417 3.16 28.48 3.70
N ALA A 418 2.58 29.01 4.78
CA ALA A 418 3.15 30.13 5.53
C ALA A 418 4.54 29.79 6.10
N ARG A 419 4.68 28.59 6.68
CA ARG A 419 5.97 28.09 7.19
C ARG A 419 7.01 27.99 6.08
N ASP A 420 6.69 27.30 4.99
CA ASP A 420 7.61 27.03 3.89
C ASP A 420 8.05 28.33 3.20
N TRP A 421 7.11 29.24 2.95
CA TRP A 421 7.40 30.57 2.42
C TRP A 421 8.39 31.34 3.31
N ARG A 422 8.20 31.28 4.64
CA ARG A 422 9.07 31.96 5.61
C ARG A 422 10.46 31.32 5.67
N GLU A 423 10.55 30.00 5.66
CA GLU A 423 11.82 29.26 5.62
C GLU A 423 12.59 29.55 4.33
N GLN A 424 11.90 29.56 3.19
CA GLN A 424 12.50 29.92 1.91
C GLN A 424 12.97 31.37 1.89
N ARG A 425 12.20 32.30 2.45
CA ARG A 425 12.62 33.70 2.58
C ARG A 425 13.88 33.85 3.41
N LYS A 426 13.99 33.12 4.53
CA LYS A 426 15.21 33.10 5.36
C LYS A 426 16.41 32.55 4.59
N ALA A 427 16.22 31.49 3.81
CA ALA A 427 17.30 30.82 3.10
C ALA A 427 17.76 31.56 1.83
N LYS A 428 16.83 32.16 1.07
CA LYS A 428 17.07 32.67 -0.30
C LYS A 428 16.77 34.17 -0.47
N GLY A 429 16.40 34.88 0.60
CA GLY A 429 16.04 36.30 0.58
C GLY A 429 14.64 36.61 0.01
N SER A 430 13.96 35.62 -0.58
CA SER A 430 12.58 35.70 -1.07
C SER A 430 11.83 34.42 -0.72
N GLY A 431 10.56 34.54 -0.33
CA GLY A 431 9.72 33.37 -0.05
C GLY A 431 9.17 32.68 -1.31
N GLY A 432 9.48 33.21 -2.51
CA GLY A 432 8.99 32.66 -3.76
C GLY A 432 7.55 33.02 -4.08
N ASP A 433 7.00 32.38 -5.11
CA ASP A 433 5.62 32.59 -5.58
C ASP A 433 4.62 31.83 -4.71
N LEU A 434 3.70 32.57 -4.09
CA LEU A 434 2.64 32.01 -3.24
C LEU A 434 1.72 31.06 -4.02
N ARG A 435 1.49 31.30 -5.32
CA ARG A 435 0.68 30.40 -6.14
C ARG A 435 1.36 29.05 -6.28
N GLN A 436 2.67 29.05 -6.52
CA GLN A 436 3.43 27.80 -6.61
C GLN A 436 3.37 27.01 -5.30
N HIS A 437 3.49 27.67 -4.15
CA HIS A 437 3.33 27.00 -2.84
C HIS A 437 1.96 26.34 -2.68
N LEU A 438 0.89 27.01 -3.10
CA LEU A 438 -0.47 26.45 -3.06
C LEU A 438 -0.64 25.30 -4.07
N VAL A 439 -0.08 25.43 -5.27
CA VAL A 439 -0.07 24.37 -6.29
C VAL A 439 0.67 23.13 -5.79
N ASN A 440 1.80 23.31 -5.11
CA ASN A 440 2.58 22.23 -4.48
C ASN A 440 1.80 21.53 -3.35
N ARG A 441 0.79 22.19 -2.77
CA ARG A 441 -0.17 21.58 -1.83
C ARG A 441 -1.44 21.05 -2.50
N GLY A 442 -1.44 20.88 -3.83
CA GLY A 442 -2.55 20.32 -4.58
C GLY A 442 -3.75 21.25 -4.75
N TRP A 443 -3.59 22.57 -4.59
CA TRP A 443 -4.69 23.52 -4.83
C TRP A 443 -4.93 23.80 -6.32
N GLY A 444 -3.90 23.76 -7.17
CA GLY A 444 -4.07 23.82 -8.64
C GLY A 444 -4.98 24.94 -9.12
N LYS A 445 -6.03 24.60 -9.89
CA LYS A 445 -7.02 25.57 -10.41
C LYS A 445 -7.98 26.09 -9.33
N ARG A 446 -7.97 25.51 -8.12
CA ARG A 446 -8.82 25.88 -6.98
C ARG A 446 -8.24 26.98 -6.09
N CYS A 447 -7.02 27.46 -6.37
CA CYS A 447 -6.49 28.68 -5.76
C CYS A 447 -6.52 29.84 -6.75
N SER A 448 -6.90 31.02 -6.26
CA SER A 448 -6.71 32.28 -6.98
C SER A 448 -5.96 33.26 -6.09
N LEU A 449 -4.98 33.98 -6.64
CA LEU A 449 -4.27 35.03 -5.92
C LEU A 449 -4.91 36.42 -6.10
N GLN A 450 -5.81 36.57 -7.06
CA GLN A 450 -6.43 37.85 -7.42
C GLN A 450 -7.91 37.66 -7.75
N ILE A 451 -8.69 38.71 -7.54
CA ILE A 451 -10.08 38.78 -8.03
C ILE A 451 -10.11 39.54 -9.36
N SER A 452 -11.12 39.26 -10.20
CA SER A 452 -11.27 39.97 -11.48
C SER A 452 -11.46 41.47 -11.27
N GLU A 453 -11.04 42.30 -12.23
CA GLU A 453 -11.21 43.77 -12.16
C GLU A 453 -12.68 44.18 -12.01
N THR A 454 -13.59 43.42 -12.62
CA THR A 454 -15.04 43.61 -12.49
C THR A 454 -15.51 43.27 -11.07
N THR A 455 -15.06 42.17 -10.48
CA THR A 455 -15.35 41.83 -9.07
C THR A 455 -14.78 42.89 -8.13
N ARG A 456 -13.54 43.32 -8.38
CA ARG A 456 -12.86 44.36 -7.60
C ARG A 456 -13.58 45.70 -7.64
N SER A 457 -14.21 46.05 -8.76
CA SER A 457 -14.96 47.30 -8.89
C SER A 457 -16.31 47.24 -8.18
N LYS A 458 -17.02 46.11 -8.27
CA LYS A 458 -18.40 45.97 -7.79
C LYS A 458 -18.52 45.49 -6.34
N TYR A 459 -17.63 44.59 -5.91
CA TYR A 459 -17.72 43.87 -4.64
C TYR A 459 -16.49 44.10 -3.75
N ARG A 460 -15.74 45.19 -3.97
CA ARG A 460 -14.51 45.50 -3.20
C ARG A 460 -14.70 45.39 -1.70
N ASN A 461 -15.83 45.88 -1.21
CA ASN A 461 -16.13 45.96 0.21
C ASN A 461 -16.28 44.57 0.83
N ASP A 462 -16.81 43.59 0.10
CA ASP A 462 -16.97 42.20 0.57
C ASP A 462 -15.62 41.48 0.75
N TYR A 463 -14.59 41.91 0.01
CA TYR A 463 -13.22 41.40 0.12
C TYR A 463 -12.33 42.24 1.05
N THR A 464 -12.87 43.31 1.66
CA THR A 464 -12.11 44.24 2.49
C THR A 464 -12.36 43.95 3.96
N PHE A 465 -11.31 43.57 4.68
CA PHE A 465 -11.36 43.24 6.11
C PHE A 465 -10.37 44.09 6.89
N GLU A 466 -10.65 44.29 8.18
CA GLU A 466 -9.77 45.03 9.08
C GLU A 466 -8.71 44.09 9.68
N TYR A 467 -7.44 44.45 9.51
CA TYR A 467 -6.29 43.76 10.11
C TYR A 467 -5.22 44.79 10.48
N ASN A 468 -4.74 44.75 11.73
CA ASN A 468 -3.83 45.76 12.31
C ASN A 468 -4.35 47.20 12.21
N ASN A 469 -5.65 47.41 12.49
CA ASN A 469 -6.36 48.69 12.40
C ASN A 469 -6.37 49.32 10.99
N GLU A 470 -6.06 48.53 9.95
CA GLU A 470 -6.10 48.96 8.56
C GLU A 470 -7.09 48.11 7.77
N LYS A 471 -7.82 48.74 6.84
CA LYS A 471 -8.66 48.03 5.88
C LYS A 471 -7.80 47.48 4.74
N LYS A 472 -7.66 46.16 4.68
CA LYS A 472 -6.87 45.45 3.65
C LYS A 472 -7.77 44.58 2.78
N LEU A 473 -7.34 44.37 1.54
CA LEU A 473 -8.07 43.58 0.55
C LEU A 473 -7.55 42.14 0.56
N PHE A 474 -8.44 41.18 0.80
CA PHE A 474 -8.14 39.75 0.90
C PHE A 474 -8.51 39.04 -0.43
N GLU A 475 -7.75 39.37 -1.47
CA GLU A 475 -7.97 38.80 -2.82
C GLU A 475 -7.62 37.31 -2.91
N PRO A 476 -6.51 36.82 -2.31
CA PRO A 476 -6.17 35.41 -2.34
C PRO A 476 -7.23 34.54 -1.69
N HIS A 477 -7.59 33.45 -2.36
CA HIS A 477 -8.52 32.46 -1.82
C HIS A 477 -8.30 31.08 -2.41
N ILE A 478 -8.68 30.08 -1.63
CA ILE A 478 -8.76 28.67 -2.01
C ILE A 478 -10.21 28.22 -1.95
N THR A 479 -10.62 27.36 -2.86
CA THR A 479 -11.99 26.83 -2.94
C THR A 479 -12.00 25.32 -2.73
N ILE A 480 -12.85 24.87 -1.83
CA ILE A 480 -13.09 23.48 -1.46
C ILE A 480 -14.40 23.04 -2.12
N GLY A 481 -14.34 21.98 -2.92
CA GLY A 481 -15.51 21.48 -3.66
C GLY A 481 -15.99 22.44 -4.77
N SER A 482 -17.22 22.22 -5.23
CA SER A 482 -17.86 22.99 -6.29
C SER A 482 -19.38 22.84 -6.21
N GLY A 483 -20.12 23.67 -6.95
CA GLY A 483 -21.58 23.59 -6.99
C GLY A 483 -22.27 24.30 -5.83
N ASP A 484 -23.14 23.60 -5.11
CA ASP A 484 -24.03 24.20 -4.12
C ASP A 484 -23.32 24.54 -2.79
N PRO A 485 -23.87 25.46 -1.98
CA PRO A 485 -23.25 25.90 -0.73
C PRO A 485 -23.00 24.81 0.34
N ASN A 486 -23.67 23.66 0.29
CA ASN A 486 -23.39 22.55 1.22
C ASN A 486 -22.10 21.80 0.84
N MET A 487 -21.74 21.85 -0.44
CA MET A 487 -20.63 21.12 -1.05
C MET A 487 -19.47 22.02 -1.48
N CYS A 488 -19.66 23.34 -1.46
CA CYS A 488 -18.67 24.34 -1.85
C CYS A 488 -18.40 25.34 -0.72
N ALA A 489 -17.12 25.52 -0.38
CA ALA A 489 -16.66 26.56 0.53
C ALA A 489 -15.38 27.24 0.02
N SER A 490 -15.13 28.48 0.39
CA SER A 490 -13.88 29.20 0.14
C SER A 490 -13.25 29.69 1.44
N ILE A 491 -11.92 29.81 1.41
CA ILE A 491 -11.13 30.44 2.47
C ILE A 491 -10.43 31.63 1.84
N HIS A 492 -10.77 32.84 2.27
CA HIS A 492 -10.12 34.08 1.81
C HIS A 492 -9.08 34.53 2.83
N PHE A 493 -7.88 34.84 2.32
CA PHE A 493 -6.72 35.10 3.15
C PHE A 493 -5.80 36.16 2.52
N LEU A 494 -4.84 36.61 3.31
CA LEU A 494 -3.76 37.51 2.93
C LEU A 494 -2.45 36.92 3.44
N LEU A 495 -1.39 36.93 2.63
CA LEU A 495 -0.03 36.68 3.13
C LEU A 495 0.54 38.01 3.65
N ASP A 496 0.77 38.08 4.96
CA ASP A 496 1.44 39.22 5.57
C ASP A 496 2.95 39.11 5.32
N HIS A 497 3.47 39.93 4.42
CA HIS A 497 4.87 39.89 4.03
C HIS A 497 5.84 40.33 5.14
N ASP A 498 5.38 41.04 6.18
CA ASP A 498 6.26 41.48 7.26
C ASP A 498 6.47 40.34 8.27
N THR A 499 5.40 39.64 8.62
CA THR A 499 5.42 38.53 9.60
C THR A 499 5.66 37.16 8.95
N GLY A 500 5.39 37.03 7.65
CA GLY A 500 5.38 35.75 6.93
C GLY A 500 4.21 34.84 7.33
N MET A 501 3.17 35.37 7.98
CA MET A 501 1.99 34.62 8.39
C MET A 501 0.87 34.74 7.36
N ILE A 502 -0.02 33.76 7.33
CA ILE A 502 -1.26 33.85 6.55
C ILE A 502 -2.40 34.30 7.46
N VAL A 503 -3.02 35.42 7.11
CA VAL A 503 -4.16 36.00 7.81
C VAL A 503 -5.43 35.52 7.14
N VAL A 504 -6.31 34.84 7.86
CA VAL A 504 -7.56 34.28 7.33
C VAL A 504 -8.73 35.16 7.75
N ALA A 505 -9.46 35.71 6.78
CA ALA A 505 -10.53 36.66 7.02
C ALA A 505 -11.94 36.07 6.85
N HIS A 506 -12.09 35.04 6.04
CA HIS A 506 -13.38 34.43 5.74
C HIS A 506 -13.25 32.94 5.45
N VAL A 507 -14.16 32.14 5.99
CA VAL A 507 -14.26 30.70 5.75
C VAL A 507 -15.74 30.35 5.59
N GLY A 508 -16.16 29.86 4.42
CA GLY A 508 -17.56 29.51 4.20
C GLY A 508 -17.98 29.69 2.76
N ARG A 509 -19.18 30.24 2.51
CA ARG A 509 -19.63 30.51 1.13
C ARG A 509 -18.64 31.40 0.38
N HIS A 510 -18.48 31.17 -0.91
CA HIS A 510 -17.68 32.05 -1.75
C HIS A 510 -18.18 33.50 -1.67
N LEU A 511 -17.27 34.46 -1.52
CA LEU A 511 -17.62 35.89 -1.53
C LEU A 511 -18.22 36.29 -2.90
N PRO A 512 -19.09 37.31 -2.96
CA PRO A 512 -19.79 37.68 -4.19
C PRO A 512 -18.84 37.92 -5.37
N ASN A 513 -19.20 37.43 -6.55
CA ASN A 513 -18.42 37.61 -7.76
C ASN A 513 -19.36 37.88 -8.95
N THR A 514 -18.84 37.88 -10.19
CA THR A 514 -19.67 38.17 -11.37
C THR A 514 -20.61 37.02 -11.77
N LYS A 515 -20.45 35.83 -11.16
CA LYS A 515 -21.18 34.59 -11.43
C LYS A 515 -22.07 34.12 -10.27
N THR A 516 -21.85 34.64 -9.07
CA THR A 516 -22.59 34.38 -7.83
C THR A 516 -23.06 35.69 -7.24
#